data_AF-A0A2D7CKW2-F1
#
_entry.id   AF-A0A2D7CKW2-F1
#
_cell.length_a   1.000
_cell.length_b   1.000
_cell.length_c   1.000
_cell.angle_alpha   90.00
_cell.angle_beta   90.00
_cell.angle_gamma   90.00
#
_symmetry.space_group_name_H-M   'P 1'
#
loop_
_entity.id
_entity.type
_entity.pdbx_description
1 polymer ?
#
loop_
_entity_poly.entity_id
_entity_poly.type
_entity_poly.pdbx_seq_one_letter_code
_entity_poly.pdbx_strand_id
1 'polypeptide(L)' 'MNILASRLNRIQPSPTIAMSIKARELKAEGKDIIELAAGEPDFPTPSHIIEAA' A
#
# COMPACT_ATOMS: atom_id res chain seq x y z
N MET A 1 -18.45 17.69 -18.57
CA MET A 1 -18.87 16.42 -17.96
C MET A 1 -17.73 15.91 -17.10
N ASN A 2 -17.94 15.71 -15.81
CA ASN A 2 -16.94 15.07 -14.96
C ASN A 2 -17.00 13.55 -15.23
N ILE A 3 -15.87 12.92 -15.54
CA ILE A 3 -15.78 11.46 -15.78
C ILE A 3 -16.04 10.70 -14.47
N LEU A 4 -15.77 11.35 -13.33
CA LEU A 4 -15.88 10.73 -12.01
C LEU A 4 -17.31 10.83 -11.45
N ALA A 5 -17.75 9.75 -10.81
CA ALA A 5 -19.03 9.71 -10.12
C ALA A 5 -19.03 10.61 -8.88
N SER A 6 -20.09 11.40 -8.67
CA SER A 6 -20.21 12.37 -7.56
C SER A 6 -20.04 11.75 -6.17
N ARG A 7 -20.34 10.45 -6.02
CA ARG A 7 -20.17 9.71 -4.75
C ARG A 7 -18.72 9.63 -4.28
N LEU A 8 -17.75 9.77 -5.19
CA LEU A 8 -16.31 9.70 -4.88
C LEU A 8 -15.88 10.83 -3.95
N ASN A 9 -16.51 12.01 -4.04
CA ASN A 9 -16.21 13.18 -3.20
C ASN A 9 -16.43 12.93 -1.70
N ARG A 10 -17.14 11.85 -1.33
CA ARG A 10 -17.40 11.47 0.07
C ARG A 10 -16.33 10.56 0.65
N ILE A 11 -15.47 9.98 -0.19
CA ILE A 11 -14.44 9.04 0.23
C ILE A 11 -13.21 9.85 0.63
N GLN A 12 -12.85 9.80 1.90
CA GLN A 12 -11.63 10.42 2.38
C GLN A 12 -10.40 9.59 1.98
N PRO A 13 -9.26 10.24 1.67
CA PRO A 13 -8.00 9.54 1.49
C PRO A 13 -7.66 8.68 2.72
N SER A 14 -7.17 7.47 2.49
CA SER A 14 -6.80 6.56 3.57
C SER A 14 -5.54 7.05 4.30
N PRO A 15 -5.61 7.29 5.63
CA PRO A 15 -4.43 7.67 6.42
C PRO A 15 -3.32 6.61 6.36
N THR A 16 -3.69 5.33 6.34
CA THR A 16 -2.74 4.21 6.27
C THR A 16 -1.96 4.21 4.96
N ILE A 17 -2.64 4.48 3.84
CA ILE A 17 -1.98 4.57 2.52
C ILE A 17 -1.03 5.77 2.48
N ALA A 18 -1.46 6.92 3.00
CA ALA A 18 -0.63 8.12 3.05
C ALA A 18 0.66 7.90 3.86
N MET A 19 0.57 7.21 4.99
CA MET A 19 1.73 6.84 5.81
C MET A 19 2.71 5.91 5.06
N SER A 20 2.22 4.84 4.43
CA SER A 20 3.09 3.92 3.67
C SER A 20 3.74 4.60 2.45
N ILE A 21 3.03 5.51 1.77
CA ILE A 21 3.62 6.34 0.72
C ILE A 21 4.78 7.15 1.29
N LYS A 22 4.57 7.82 2.44
CA LYS A 22 5.60 8.65 3.04
C LYS A 22 6.82 7.86 3.49
N ALA A 23 6.61 6.68 4.10
CA ALA A 23 7.69 5.78 4.48
C ALA A 23 8.53 5.34 3.27
N ARG A 24 7.87 5.02 2.15
CA ARG A 24 8.53 4.66 0.88
C ARG A 24 9.34 5.81 0.29
N GLU A 25 8.81 7.03 0.31
CA GLU A 25 9.54 8.23 -0.14
C GLU A 25 10.81 8.45 0.67
N LEU A 26 10.70 8.41 2.01
CA LEU A 26 11.84 8.61 2.91
C LEU A 26 12.92 7.53 2.72
N LYS A 27 12.50 6.27 2.50
CA LYS A 27 13.41 5.18 2.17
C LYS A 27 14.11 5.38 0.82
N ALA A 28 13.40 5.91 -0.18
CA ALA A 28 13.96 6.24 -1.49
C ALA A 28 14.95 7.43 -1.43
N GLU A 29 14.75 8.36 -0.49
CA GLU A 29 15.72 9.43 -0.16
C GLU A 29 16.98 8.90 0.56
N GLY A 30 17.09 7.60 0.82
CA GLY A 30 18.23 6.96 1.48
C GLY A 30 18.18 7.01 3.01
N LYS A 31 17.04 7.35 3.61
CA LYS A 31 16.86 7.30 5.06
C LYS A 31 16.60 5.86 5.51
N ASP A 32 17.18 5.49 6.64
CA ASP A 32 16.92 4.20 7.27
C ASP A 32 15.54 4.22 7.95
N ILE A 33 14.57 3.56 7.32
CA ILE A 33 13.16 3.51 7.75
C ILE A 33 12.77 2.06 8.01
N ILE A 34 12.32 1.79 9.23
CA ILE A 34 11.72 0.51 9.62
C ILE A 34 10.20 0.64 9.51
N GLU A 35 9.61 -0.02 8.51
CA GLU A 35 8.15 -0.01 8.29
C GLU A 35 7.50 -1.15 9.11
N LEU A 36 6.83 -0.78 10.21
CA LEU A 36 6.08 -1.71 11.07
C LEU A 36 4.56 -1.67 10.79
N ALA A 37 4.18 -1.13 9.63
CA ALA A 37 2.79 -0.89 9.25
C ALA A 37 2.23 -1.95 8.29
N ALA A 38 3.07 -2.88 7.81
CA ALA A 38 2.64 -3.93 6.91
C ALA A 38 1.64 -4.85 7.63
N GLY A 39 0.46 -5.00 7.05
CA GLY A 39 -0.57 -5.93 7.54
C GLY A 39 -0.51 -7.32 6.88
N GLU A 40 0.46 -7.53 6.01
CA GLU A 40 0.66 -8.78 5.27
C GLU A 40 1.95 -9.49 5.72
N PRO A 41 1.99 -10.84 5.65
CA PRO A 41 3.21 -11.57 5.91
C PRO A 41 4.34 -11.20 4.94
N ASP A 42 5.57 -11.21 5.42
CA ASP A 42 6.79 -11.05 4.64
C ASP A 42 7.17 -12.30 3.83
N PHE A 43 6.51 -13.43 4.10
CA PHE A 43 6.74 -14.68 3.40
C PHE A 43 6.10 -14.68 2.00
N PRO A 44 6.78 -15.21 0.98
CA PRO A 44 6.16 -15.42 -0.32
C PRO A 44 5.04 -16.46 -0.20
N THR A 45 4.09 -16.39 -1.13
CA THR A 45 3.07 -17.44 -1.30
C THR A 45 3.74 -18.81 -1.45
N PRO A 46 3.30 -19.86 -0.72
CA PRO A 46 3.86 -21.20 -0.83
C PRO A 46 3.87 -21.78 -2.25
N SER A 47 4.92 -22.51 -2.63
CA SER A 47 5.09 -23.05 -3.99
C SER A 47 3.93 -23.93 -4.47
N HIS A 48 3.38 -24.77 -3.58
CA HIS A 48 2.26 -25.64 -3.92
C HIS A 48 0.98 -24.87 -4.30
N ILE A 49 0.84 -23.61 -3.86
CA ILE A 49 -0.28 -22.73 -4.23
C ILE A 49 0.00 -22.09 -5.60
N ILE A 50 1.24 -21.69 -5.85
CA ILE A 50 1.67 -21.09 -7.12
C ILE A 50 1.59 -22.11 -8.27
N GLU A 51 2.02 -23.35 -8.02
CA GLU A 51 2.04 -24.43 -9.02
C GLU A 51 0.65 -24.93 -9.42
N ALA A 52 -0.38 -24.62 -8.62
CA ALA A 52 -1.76 -25.04 -8.85
C ALA A 52 -2.62 -24.01 -9.62
N ALA A 53 -2.10 -22.81 -9.89
CA ALA A 53 -2.79 -21.72 -10.60
C ALA A 53 -2.56 -21.77 -12.12
#